data_AF-A0A1M7FQ67-F1
#
_entry.id   AF-A0A1M7FQ67-F1
#
_cell.length_a   1.000
_cell.length_b   1.000
_cell.length_c   1.000
_cell.angle_alpha   90.00
_cell.angle_beta   90.00
_cell.angle_gamma   90.00
#
_symmetry.space_group_name_H-M   'P 1'
#
loop_
_entity.id
_entity.type
_entity.pdbx_description
1 polymer ?
#
loop_
_entity_poly.entity_id
_entity_poly.type
_entity_poly.pdbx_seq_one_letter_code
_entity_poly.pdbx_strand_id
1 'polypeptide(L)'
;MELYLSLGGRPAIAAAVERLDRRLRLDSGFGGGNRPLQASYAEDLTEFLVFVTGGAPIYEGRPVSMLLRPLCPSPEAFEILVDHVVTVLIGRERRPAEEAQLRRLLEHVRPMVLCQREEAPVDAGKSFQRLTVVA
;
A
#
# COMPACT_ATOMS: atom_id res chain seq x y z
N MET A 1 11.99 -16.91 3.96
CA MET A 1 11.62 -16.31 5.26
C MET A 1 10.76 -15.11 4.93
N GLU A 2 9.57 -15.01 5.53
CA GLU A 2 8.63 -13.92 5.23
C GLU A 2 9.23 -12.57 5.66
N LEU A 3 9.25 -11.59 4.75
CA LEU A 3 9.74 -10.23 5.01
C LEU A 3 9.04 -9.61 6.23
N TYR A 4 7.76 -9.93 6.42
CA TYR A 4 6.97 -9.59 7.59
C TYR A 4 7.68 -9.88 8.93
N LEU A 5 8.31 -11.05 9.07
CA LEU A 5 8.97 -11.43 10.32
C LEU A 5 10.27 -10.66 10.53
N SER A 6 11.05 -10.41 9.47
CA SER A 6 12.30 -9.64 9.58
C SER A 6 12.05 -8.17 9.92
N LEU A 7 10.88 -7.65 9.53
CA LEU A 7 10.41 -6.30 9.85
C LEU A 7 9.88 -6.17 11.29
N GLY A 8 9.74 -7.26 12.06
CA GLY A 8 9.20 -7.23 13.42
C GLY A 8 7.68 -7.39 13.51
N GLY A 9 7.05 -7.85 12.42
CA GLY A 9 5.63 -8.19 12.36
C GLY A 9 4.69 -6.98 12.39
N ARG A 10 3.40 -7.26 12.64
CA ARG A 10 2.31 -6.27 12.59
C ARG A 10 2.56 -5.03 13.48
N PRO A 11 3.04 -5.14 14.74
CA PRO A 11 3.28 -3.95 15.56
C PRO A 11 4.31 -3.00 14.94
N ALA A 12 5.37 -3.54 14.35
CA ALA A 12 6.39 -2.72 13.69
C ALA A 12 5.88 -2.07 12.41
N ILE A 13 5.05 -2.77 11.63
CA ILE A 13 4.39 -2.25 10.44
C ILE A 13 3.41 -1.12 10.81
N ALA A 14 2.57 -1.31 11.82
CA ALA A 14 1.65 -0.28 12.30
C ALA A 14 2.39 1.01 12.73
N ALA A 15 3.47 0.85 13.50
CA ALA A 15 4.34 1.97 13.88
C ALA A 15 5.07 2.60 12.68
N ALA A 16 5.34 1.85 11.61
CA ALA A 16 5.88 2.38 10.36
C ALA A 16 4.83 3.18 9.59
N VAL A 17 3.56 2.76 9.60
CA VAL A 17 2.45 3.51 8.98
C VAL A 17 2.24 4.86 9.66
N GLU A 18 2.29 4.93 10.99
CA GLU A 18 2.25 6.22 11.70
C GLU A 18 3.41 7.15 11.30
N ARG A 19 4.61 6.58 11.08
CA ARG A 19 5.77 7.33 10.58
C ARG A 19 5.58 7.75 9.12
N LEU A 20 4.96 6.92 8.29
CA LEU A 20 4.67 7.20 6.89
C LEU A 20 3.70 8.37 6.76
N ASP A 21 2.61 8.35 7.54
CA ASP A 21 1.64 9.45 7.63
C ASP A 21 2.34 10.79 7.95
N ARG A 22 3.24 10.81 8.94
CA ARG A 22 4.06 12.00 9.24
C ARG A 22 4.93 12.44 8.06
N ARG A 23 5.56 11.50 7.34
CA ARG A 23 6.43 11.82 6.20
C ARG A 23 5.65 12.38 5.01
N LEU A 24 4.54 11.73 4.65
CA LEU A 24 3.70 12.16 3.53
C LEU A 24 3.15 13.57 3.74
N ARG A 25 2.79 13.95 4.97
CA ARG A 25 2.37 15.32 5.29
C ARG A 25 3.46 16.38 5.10
N LEU A 26 4.72 16.00 5.29
CA LEU A 26 5.86 16.91 5.18
C LEU A 26 6.43 16.95 3.75
N ASP A 27 6.05 16.00 2.90
CA ASP A 27 6.52 15.93 1.53
C ASP A 27 5.64 16.78 0.60
N SER A 28 6.25 17.76 -0.05
CA SER A 28 5.56 18.68 -0.97
C SER A 28 4.94 17.99 -2.18
N GLY A 29 5.41 16.79 -2.55
CA GLY A 29 4.88 15.97 -3.64
C GLY A 29 3.52 15.35 -3.34
N PHE A 30 3.14 15.23 -2.06
CA PHE A 30 1.82 14.76 -1.63
C PHE A 30 0.94 15.91 -1.13
N GLY A 31 1.31 17.15 -1.47
CA GLY A 31 0.72 18.40 -0.98
C GLY A 31 -0.81 18.38 -0.98
N GLY A 32 -1.41 18.40 0.22
CA GLY A 32 -2.86 18.44 0.33
C GLY A 32 -3.42 18.44 1.75
N GLY A 33 -2.66 18.88 2.75
CA GLY A 33 -3.19 19.16 4.08
C GLY A 33 -2.34 18.57 5.20
N ASN A 34 -2.07 19.39 6.21
CA ASN A 34 -1.47 18.97 7.48
C ASN A 34 -2.37 18.01 8.29
N ARG A 35 -3.39 17.41 7.65
CA ARG A 35 -4.37 16.57 8.30
C ARG A 35 -3.84 15.14 8.32
N PRO A 36 -3.85 14.47 9.48
CA PRO A 36 -3.47 13.07 9.55
C PRO A 36 -4.39 12.20 8.70
N LEU A 37 -3.82 11.09 8.20
CA LEU A 37 -4.63 9.99 7.66
C LEU A 37 -5.70 9.61 8.69
N GLN A 38 -6.92 9.36 8.22
CA GLN A 38 -7.97 8.87 9.09
C GLN A 38 -7.55 7.51 9.68
N ALA A 39 -7.90 7.25 10.93
CA ALA A 39 -7.51 6.00 11.62
C ALA A 39 -7.88 4.74 10.82
N SER A 40 -9.07 4.72 10.21
CA SER A 40 -9.50 3.61 9.34
C SER A 40 -8.61 3.44 8.12
N TYR A 41 -8.11 4.54 7.54
CA TYR A 41 -7.22 4.49 6.39
C TYR A 41 -5.82 4.02 6.78
N ALA A 42 -5.31 4.45 7.94
CA ALA A 42 -4.05 3.96 8.48
C ALA A 42 -4.11 2.46 8.81
N GLU A 43 -5.25 1.97 9.31
CA GLU A 43 -5.47 0.54 9.54
C GLU A 43 -5.47 -0.26 8.23
N ASP A 44 -6.21 0.19 7.21
CA ASP A 44 -6.19 -0.48 5.89
C ASP A 44 -4.79 -0.49 5.27
N LEU A 45 -4.01 0.58 5.43
CA LEU A 45 -2.63 0.65 4.98
C LEU A 45 -1.72 -0.30 5.76
N THR A 46 -1.98 -0.49 7.05
CA THR A 46 -1.28 -1.47 7.89
C THR A 46 -1.56 -2.89 7.40
N GLU A 47 -2.83 -3.25 7.22
CA GLU A 47 -3.24 -4.57 6.74
C GLU A 47 -2.71 -4.86 5.33
N PHE A 48 -2.71 -3.86 4.46
CA PHE A 48 -2.11 -3.97 3.13
C PHE A 48 -0.61 -4.28 3.22
N LEU A 49 0.15 -3.57 4.06
CA LEU A 49 1.59 -3.81 4.23
C LEU A 49 1.86 -5.16 4.92
N VAL A 50 1.02 -5.58 5.87
CA VAL A 50 1.08 -6.93 6.46
C VAL A 50 0.92 -7.99 5.37
N PHE A 51 -0.11 -7.86 4.52
CA PHE A 51 -0.33 -8.78 3.42
C PHE A 51 0.84 -8.79 2.41
N VAL A 52 1.25 -7.62 1.93
CA VAL A 52 2.33 -7.50 0.92
C VAL A 52 3.65 -8.05 1.41
N THR A 53 3.95 -7.90 2.71
CA THR A 53 5.17 -8.43 3.30
C THR A 53 5.07 -9.92 3.70
N GLY A 54 3.91 -10.54 3.49
CA GLY A 54 3.67 -11.98 3.71
C GLY A 54 3.20 -12.34 5.12
N GLY A 55 2.73 -11.38 5.90
CA GLY A 55 2.16 -11.59 7.23
C GLY A 55 0.71 -12.09 7.23
N ALA A 56 0.03 -12.02 6.09
CA ALA A 56 -1.32 -12.54 5.89
C ALA A 56 -1.45 -13.20 4.52
N PRO A 57 -2.16 -14.34 4.40
CA PRO A 57 -2.33 -15.05 3.12
C PRO A 57 -3.35 -14.38 2.19
N ILE A 58 -4.27 -13.59 2.74
CA ILE A 58 -5.36 -12.92 2.01
C ILE A 58 -5.47 -11.48 2.54
N TYR A 59 -5.70 -10.54 1.63
CA TYR A 59 -6.00 -9.15 1.96
C TYR A 59 -7.51 -8.92 1.89
N GLU A 60 -8.11 -8.55 3.03
CA GLU A 60 -9.56 -8.30 3.17
C GLU A 60 -9.90 -6.80 3.34
N GLY A 61 -8.90 -5.92 3.27
CA GLY A 61 -9.09 -4.47 3.40
C GLY A 61 -9.69 -3.82 2.16
N ARG A 62 -9.77 -2.49 2.18
CA ARG A 62 -10.23 -1.71 1.01
C ARG A 62 -9.45 -2.04 -0.26
N PRO A 63 -10.08 -2.04 -1.45
CA PRO A 63 -9.38 -2.32 -2.71
C PRO A 63 -8.10 -1.49 -2.83
N VAL A 64 -6.98 -2.14 -3.18
CA VAL A 64 -5.65 -1.51 -3.20
C VAL A 64 -5.61 -0.27 -4.09
N SER A 65 -6.39 -0.27 -5.18
CA SER A 65 -6.59 0.90 -6.04
C SER A 65 -7.25 2.06 -5.29
N MET A 66 -8.31 1.82 -4.52
CA MET A 66 -8.97 2.86 -3.70
C MET A 66 -8.10 3.32 -2.54
N LEU A 67 -7.28 2.42 -1.99
CA LEU A 67 -6.35 2.73 -0.93
C LEU A 67 -5.24 3.65 -1.45
N LEU A 68 -4.50 3.26 -2.50
CA LEU A 68 -3.27 3.95 -2.89
C LEU A 68 -3.46 5.06 -3.94
N ARG A 69 -4.48 5.03 -4.80
CA ARG A 69 -4.70 6.08 -5.84
C ARG A 69 -4.82 7.50 -5.27
N PRO A 70 -5.48 7.73 -4.12
CA PRO A 70 -5.53 9.08 -3.52
C PRO A 70 -4.14 9.62 -3.15
N LEU A 71 -3.16 8.75 -2.89
CA LEU A 71 -1.78 9.14 -2.62
C LEU A 71 -0.94 9.23 -3.90
N CYS A 72 -1.29 8.47 -4.94
CA CYS A 72 -0.50 8.34 -6.16
C CYS A 72 -1.26 8.89 -7.39
N PRO A 73 -1.34 10.22 -7.56
CA PRO A 73 -1.96 10.82 -8.75
C PRO A 73 -1.16 10.60 -10.03
N SER A 74 0.13 10.25 -9.92
CA SER A 74 1.02 10.01 -11.04
C SER A 74 1.98 8.84 -10.78
N PRO A 75 2.61 8.29 -11.83
CA PRO A 75 3.67 7.29 -11.68
C PRO A 75 4.82 7.76 -10.79
N GLU A 76 5.19 9.04 -10.86
CA GLU A 76 6.26 9.62 -10.05
C GLU A 76 5.87 9.66 -8.57
N ALA A 77 4.62 10.02 -8.26
CA ALA A 77 4.13 9.99 -6.88
C ALA A 77 4.14 8.56 -6.29
N PHE A 78 3.91 7.54 -7.13
CA PHE A 78 4.03 6.14 -6.70
C PHE A 78 5.48 5.79 -6.31
N GLU A 79 6.47 6.18 -7.12
CA GLU A 79 7.89 5.95 -6.79
C GLU A 79 8.28 6.63 -5.46
N ILE A 80 7.84 7.88 -5.25
CA ILE A 80 8.12 8.61 -4.01
C ILE A 80 7.44 7.92 -2.81
N LEU A 81 6.21 7.40 -2.99
CA LEU A 81 5.53 6.62 -1.96
C LEU A 81 6.32 5.37 -1.62
N VAL A 82 6.80 4.62 -2.62
CA VAL A 82 7.64 3.43 -2.42
C VAL A 82 8.89 3.78 -1.62
N ASP A 83 9.57 4.88 -1.97
CA ASP A 83 10.75 5.33 -1.23
C ASP A 83 10.44 5.66 0.22
N HIS A 84 9.29 6.31 0.50
CA HIS A 84 8.88 6.55 1.87
C HIS A 84 8.53 5.28 2.63
N VAL A 85 7.82 4.33 2.00
CA VAL A 85 7.47 3.03 2.61
C VAL A 85 8.74 2.25 2.97
N VAL A 86 9.68 2.15 2.03
CA VAL A 86 11.00 1.53 2.27
C VAL A 86 11.72 2.24 3.42
N THR A 87 11.73 3.57 3.41
CA THR A 87 12.39 4.37 4.46
C THR A 87 11.80 4.12 5.84
N VAL A 88 10.48 3.97 5.99
CA VAL A 88 9.87 3.77 7.31
C VAL A 88 9.94 2.34 7.82
N LEU A 89 9.95 1.35 6.92
CA LEU A 89 9.99 -0.07 7.27
C LEU A 89 11.42 -0.58 7.48
N ILE A 90 12.35 -0.23 6.58
CA ILE A 90 13.74 -0.69 6.64
C ILE A 90 14.62 0.32 7.39
N GLY A 91 14.33 1.62 7.27
CA GLY A 91 15.08 2.66 7.98
C GLY A 91 16.54 2.78 7.53
N ARG A 92 17.42 3.07 8.50
CA ARG A 92 18.88 3.18 8.32
C ARG A 92 19.61 1.86 8.54
N GLU A 93 18.89 0.82 8.92
CA GLU A 93 19.45 -0.51 9.06
C GLU A 93 19.79 -0.96 7.63
N ARG A 94 21.09 -1.00 7.30
CA ARG A 94 21.57 -1.34 5.96
C ARG A 94 21.19 -2.79 5.62
N ARG A 95 19.95 -3.02 5.24
CA ARG A 95 19.37 -4.33 4.87
C ARG A 95 19.01 -4.33 3.38
N PRO A 96 20.01 -4.32 2.47
CA PRO A 96 19.78 -4.15 1.04
C PRO A 96 18.94 -5.27 0.42
N ALA A 97 19.01 -6.49 0.96
CA ALA A 97 18.20 -7.61 0.50
C ALA A 97 16.71 -7.42 0.80
N GLU A 98 16.37 -6.98 2.02
CA GLU A 98 15.00 -6.72 2.45
C GLU A 98 14.41 -5.51 1.72
N GLU A 99 15.22 -4.46 1.51
CA GLU A 99 14.83 -3.31 0.68
C GLU A 99 14.51 -3.75 -0.76
N ALA A 100 15.40 -4.50 -1.40
CA ALA A 100 15.19 -4.95 -2.78
C ALA A 100 13.95 -5.85 -2.89
N GLN A 101 13.71 -6.70 -1.88
CA GLN A 101 12.51 -7.53 -1.82
C GLN A 101 11.24 -6.69 -1.67
N LEU A 102 11.22 -5.72 -0.74
CA LEU A 102 10.08 -4.83 -0.53
C LEU A 102 9.75 -4.00 -1.77
N ARG A 103 10.75 -3.43 -2.44
CA ARG A 103 10.56 -2.68 -3.69
C ARG A 103 9.95 -3.57 -4.77
N ARG A 104 10.44 -4.80 -4.94
CA ARG A 104 9.85 -5.75 -5.91
C ARG A 104 8.39 -6.04 -5.59
N LEU A 105 8.06 -6.26 -4.32
CA LEU A 105 6.68 -6.52 -3.90
C LEU A 105 5.75 -5.33 -4.22
N LEU A 106 6.20 -4.11 -3.94
CA LEU A 106 5.44 -2.90 -4.25
C LEU A 106 5.31 -2.65 -5.76
N GLU A 107 6.34 -2.96 -6.57
CA GLU A 107 6.25 -2.87 -8.03
C GLU A 107 5.18 -3.82 -8.62
N HIS A 108 4.93 -4.98 -8.03
CA HIS A 108 3.82 -5.85 -8.47
C HIS A 108 2.46 -5.22 -8.20
N VAL A 109 2.37 -4.27 -7.26
CA VAL A 109 1.15 -3.53 -6.94
C VAL A 109 0.93 -2.33 -7.85
N ARG A 110 1.99 -1.78 -8.44
CA ARG A 110 1.96 -0.64 -9.35
C ARG A 110 0.84 -0.66 -10.40
N PRO A 111 0.60 -1.74 -11.18
CA PRO A 111 -0.48 -1.75 -12.17
C PRO A 111 -1.87 -1.59 -11.53
N MET A 112 -2.09 -2.05 -10.29
CA MET A 112 -3.37 -1.88 -9.61
C MET A 112 -3.64 -0.43 -9.19
N VAL A 113 -2.58 0.38 -9.05
CA VAL A 113 -2.67 1.79 -8.67
C VAL A 113 -2.69 2.69 -9.89
N LEU A 114 -1.84 2.41 -10.89
CA LEU A 114 -1.62 3.27 -12.05
C LEU A 114 -2.42 2.89 -13.29
N CYS A 115 -2.91 1.65 -13.42
CA CYS A 115 -3.88 1.36 -14.47
C CYS A 115 -5.15 2.13 -14.17
N GLN A 116 -5.39 3.18 -14.95
CA GLN A 116 -6.71 3.70 -15.18
C GLN A 116 -7.50 2.56 -15.83
N ARG A 117 -8.11 1.69 -15.03
CA ARG A 117 -9.31 1.03 -15.52
C ARG A 117 -10.26 2.20 -15.78
N GLU A 118 -10.52 2.49 -17.05
CA GLU A 118 -11.71 3.21 -17.46
C GLU A 118 -12.85 2.51 -16.71
N GLU A 119 -13.28 3.11 -15.60
CA GLU A 119 -14.55 2.78 -15.02
C GLU A 119 -15.55 3.29 -16.06
N ALA A 120 -15.96 2.38 -16.96
CA ALA A 120 -17.17 2.57 -17.73
C ALA A 120 -18.23 3.11 -16.76
N PRO A 121 -18.99 4.15 -17.16
CA PRO A 121 -19.93 4.81 -16.27
C PRO A 121 -20.78 3.76 -15.59
N VAL A 122 -20.90 3.89 -14.27
CA VAL A 122 -21.78 3.07 -13.42
C VAL A 122 -23.22 3.28 -13.87
N ASP A 123 -23.63 2.57 -14.91
CA ASP A 123 -25.02 2.33 -15.20
C ASP A 123 -25.55 1.45 -14.05
N ALA A 124 -26.43 2.04 -13.26
CA ALA A 124 -27.17 1.39 -12.21
C ALA A 124 -28.01 0.26 -12.82
N GLY A 125 -27.46 -0.95 -12.87
CA GLY A 125 -28.15 -2.08 -13.46
C GLY A 125 -27.46 -3.41 -13.19
N LYS A 126 -27.87 -4.05 -12.08
CA LYS A 126 -27.82 -5.50 -11.80
C LYS A 126 -26.82 -6.33 -12.62
N SER A 127 -25.88 -7.00 -11.93
CA SER A 127 -25.78 -8.48 -11.96
C SER A 127 -24.68 -8.98 -11.01
N PHE A 128 -25.10 -9.82 -10.06
CA PHE A 128 -24.22 -10.72 -9.31
C PHE A 128 -23.47 -11.63 -10.29
N GLN A 129 -22.13 -11.75 -10.15
CA GLN A 129 -21.42 -12.89 -10.73
C GLN A 129 -20.66 -13.63 -9.62
N ARG A 130 -21.22 -14.80 -9.28
CA ARG A 130 -20.56 -15.93 -8.62
C ARG A 130 -19.45 -16.43 -9.54
N LEU A 131 -18.22 -16.57 -9.03
CA LEU A 131 -17.20 -17.39 -9.67
C LEU A 131 -17.19 -18.78 -9.02
N THR A 132 -17.64 -19.78 -9.77
CA THR A 132 -17.36 -21.19 -9.51
C THR A 132 -16.22 -21.61 -10.44
N VAL A 133 -15.14 -22.15 -9.87
CA VAL A 133 -14.05 -22.75 -10.64
C VAL A 133 -14.45 -24.19 -11.00
N VAL A 134 -14.46 -24.53 -12.28
CA VAL A 134 -14.60 -25.92 -12.75
C VAL A 134 -13.21 -26.51 -12.96
N ALA A 135 -13.05 -27.72 -12.45
CA ALA A 135 -11.84 -28.54 -12.41
C ALA A 135 -11.34 -28.99 -13.79
#